data_AF-A0A3B9DQ22-F1
#
_entry.id   AF-A0A3B9DQ22-F1
#
_cell.length_a   1.000
_cell.length_b   1.000
_cell.length_c   1.000
_cell.angle_alpha   90.00
_cell.angle_beta   90.00
_cell.angle_gamma   90.00
#
_symmetry.space_group_name_H-M   'P 1'
#
loop_
_entity.id
_entity.type
_entity.pdbx_description
1 polymer ?
#
loop_
_entity_poly.entity_id
_entity_poly.type
_entity_poly.pdbx_seq_one_letter_code
_entity_poly.pdbx_strand_id
1 'polypeptide(L)'
;MAWKFALGFGVSASFIWFVLRGVDPAEVIAQVSQANLWYFLASVFVGTAGYFIRALRWKVLLHPIKPDTALRSRFAGISIGFAINNLIPARVGELARAFALTRVEPVTLSGSLGSLVVERSLDSIVLTTLFLVPLMLPSFPGAEGLLGGAFGTALVWTFVLLVVLFMGLLTLLIFPGPLVRLAERLL
;
A
#
# COMPACT_ATOMS: atom_id res chain seq x y z
N MET A 1 -4.77 13.79 -21.76
CA MET A 1 -4.97 13.38 -20.35
C MET A 1 -6.43 13.40 -19.90
N ALA A 2 -7.25 14.39 -20.30
CA ALA A 2 -8.63 14.55 -19.83
C ALA A 2 -9.56 13.34 -20.07
N TRP A 3 -9.41 12.62 -21.19
CA TRP A 3 -10.29 11.48 -21.52
C TRP A 3 -10.18 10.31 -20.51
N LYS A 4 -8.99 10.07 -19.94
CA LYS A 4 -8.77 9.02 -18.92
C LYS A 4 -9.49 9.36 -17.62
N PHE A 5 -9.49 10.65 -17.24
CA PHE A 5 -10.24 11.13 -16.08
C PHE A 5 -11.76 11.06 -16.32
N ALA A 6 -12.21 11.45 -17.51
CA ALA A 6 -13.63 11.36 -17.88
C ALA A 6 -14.12 9.91 -17.88
N LEU A 7 -13.33 8.97 -18.41
CA LEU A 7 -13.62 7.54 -18.32
C LEU A 7 -13.68 7.05 -16.87
N GLY A 8 -12.66 7.37 -16.06
CA GLY A 8 -12.62 6.96 -14.66
C GLY A 8 -13.81 7.48 -13.86
N PHE A 9 -14.19 8.73 -14.10
CA PHE A 9 -15.37 9.34 -13.49
C PHE A 9 -16.67 8.67 -13.95
N GLY A 10 -16.82 8.44 -15.27
CA GLY A 10 -17.97 7.76 -15.84
C GLY A 10 -18.16 6.36 -15.27
N VAL A 11 -17.10 5.55 -15.24
CA VAL A 11 -17.11 4.21 -14.66
C VAL A 11 -17.46 4.24 -13.16
N SER A 12 -16.86 5.16 -12.41
CA SER A 12 -17.14 5.31 -10.97
C SER A 12 -18.60 5.70 -10.72
N ALA A 13 -19.13 6.66 -11.47
CA ALA A 13 -20.52 7.09 -11.38
C ALA A 13 -21.49 5.97 -11.75
N SER A 14 -21.18 5.18 -12.80
CA SER A 14 -21.98 4.02 -13.19
C SER A 14 -22.04 2.97 -12.09
N PHE A 15 -20.91 2.67 -11.43
CA PHE A 15 -20.89 1.71 -10.32
C PHE A 15 -21.61 2.23 -9.08
N ILE A 16 -21.45 3.51 -8.73
CA ILE A 16 -22.18 4.13 -7.62
C ILE A 16 -23.69 4.06 -7.89
N TRP A 17 -24.13 4.44 -9.09
CA TRP A 17 -25.53 4.32 -9.47
C TRP A 17 -26.00 2.86 -9.44
N PHE A 18 -25.21 1.93 -9.96
CA PHE A 18 -25.55 0.51 -9.99
C PHE A 18 -25.75 -0.08 -8.58
N VAL A 19 -24.92 0.33 -7.62
CA VAL A 19 -25.02 -0.09 -6.22
C VAL A 19 -26.19 0.60 -5.51
N LEU A 20 -26.42 1.89 -5.76
CA LEU A 20 -27.41 2.68 -5.03
C LEU A 20 -28.82 2.64 -5.62
N ARG A 21 -29.02 2.20 -6.87
CA ARG A 21 -30.33 2.24 -7.56
C ARG A 21 -31.47 1.50 -6.86
N GLY A 22 -31.16 0.64 -5.89
CA GLY A 22 -32.15 -0.12 -5.10
C GLY A 22 -32.11 0.17 -3.61
N VAL A 23 -31.37 1.20 -3.17
CA VAL A 23 -31.17 1.51 -1.76
C VAL A 23 -32.06 2.68 -1.35
N ASP A 24 -32.93 2.47 -0.37
CA ASP A 24 -33.73 3.55 0.23
C ASP A 24 -32.84 4.40 1.16
N PRO A 25 -32.67 5.72 0.90
CA PRO A 25 -31.90 6.60 1.78
C PRO A 25 -32.41 6.63 3.22
N ALA A 26 -33.72 6.48 3.44
CA ALA A 26 -34.30 6.47 4.79
C ALA A 26 -33.87 5.23 5.57
N GLU A 27 -33.81 4.08 4.90
CA GLU A 27 -33.33 2.82 5.48
C GLU A 27 -31.85 2.93 5.87
N VAL A 28 -31.02 3.54 5.01
CA VAL A 28 -29.59 3.77 5.33
C VAL A 28 -29.43 4.62 6.59
N ILE A 29 -30.18 5.72 6.71
CA ILE A 29 -30.10 6.60 7.89
C ILE A 29 -30.58 5.86 9.14
N ALA A 30 -31.66 5.08 9.05
CA ALA A 30 -32.16 4.27 10.15
C ALA A 30 -31.09 3.26 10.62
N GLN A 31 -30.44 2.56 9.70
CA GLN A 31 -29.36 1.60 10.02
C GLN A 31 -28.14 2.29 10.66
N VAL A 32 -27.73 3.46 10.15
CA VAL A 32 -26.61 4.23 10.72
C VAL A 32 -26.94 4.72 12.13
N SER A 33 -28.18 5.14 12.40
CA SER A 33 -28.59 5.59 13.73
C SER A 33 -28.64 4.48 14.78
N GLN A 34 -28.81 3.23 14.34
CA GLN A 34 -28.74 2.04 15.21
C GLN A 34 -27.32 1.47 15.34
N ALA A 35 -26.33 2.07 14.67
CA ALA A 35 -24.96 1.59 14.72
C ALA A 35 -24.39 1.66 16.15
N ASN A 36 -23.75 0.58 16.57
CA ASN A 36 -23.17 0.50 17.90
C ASN A 36 -21.93 1.41 18.00
N LEU A 37 -22.02 2.41 18.88
CA LEU A 37 -20.97 3.40 19.10
C LEU A 37 -19.64 2.77 19.55
N TRP A 38 -19.67 1.67 20.29
CA TRP A 38 -18.46 0.98 20.73
C TRP A 38 -17.66 0.40 19.57
N TYR A 39 -18.31 -0.28 18.63
CA TYR A 39 -17.64 -0.80 17.43
C TYR A 39 -17.13 0.33 16.54
N PHE A 40 -17.86 1.44 16.44
CA PHE A 40 -17.40 2.63 15.73
C PHE A 40 -16.11 3.19 16.35
N LEU A 41 -16.10 3.43 17.66
CA LEU A 41 -14.91 3.93 18.36
C LEU A 41 -13.74 2.95 18.29
N ALA A 42 -13.99 1.65 18.41
CA ALA A 42 -12.97 0.62 18.23
C ALA A 42 -12.36 0.66 16.83
N SER A 43 -13.19 0.84 15.79
CA SER A 43 -12.71 0.95 14.40
C SER A 43 -11.83 2.18 14.18
N VAL A 44 -12.22 3.33 14.75
CA VAL A 44 -11.45 4.58 14.69
C VAL A 44 -10.12 4.41 15.42
N PHE A 45 -10.13 3.78 16.60
CA PHE A 45 -8.92 3.51 17.37
C PHE A 45 -7.97 2.59 16.60
N VAL A 46 -8.46 1.46 16.08
CA VAL A 46 -7.65 0.51 15.30
C VAL A 46 -7.09 1.17 14.04
N GLY A 47 -7.89 1.95 13.32
CA GLY A 47 -7.45 2.68 12.13
C GLY A 47 -6.34 3.69 12.45
N THR A 48 -6.49 4.43 13.54
CA THR A 48 -5.50 5.43 13.99
C THR A 48 -4.23 4.78 14.53
N ALA A 49 -4.36 3.69 15.30
CA ALA A 49 -3.23 2.91 15.79
C ALA A 49 -2.40 2.33 14.63
N GLY A 50 -3.01 2.05 13.48
CA GLY A 50 -2.32 1.68 12.25
C GLY A 50 -1.28 2.70 11.80
N TYR A 51 -1.54 4.01 11.96
CA TYR A 51 -0.56 5.06 11.64
C TYR A 51 0.64 5.02 12.58
N PHE A 52 0.41 4.72 13.85
CA PHE A 52 1.47 4.59 14.85
C PHE A 52 2.36 3.39 14.57
N ILE A 53 1.78 2.21 14.30
CA ILE A 53 2.53 1.00 13.92
C ILE A 53 3.36 1.25 12.67
N ARG A 54 2.80 1.91 11.66
CA ARG A 54 3.54 2.31 10.45
C ARG A 54 4.72 3.23 10.77
N ALA A 55 4.55 4.19 11.69
CA ALA A 55 5.64 5.07 12.10
C ALA A 55 6.78 4.32 12.80
N LEU A 56 6.46 3.30 13.62
CA LEU A 56 7.43 2.41 14.24
C LEU A 56 8.18 1.58 13.18
N ARG A 57 7.45 0.92 12.27
CA ARG A 57 8.02 0.13 11.18
C ARG A 57 8.95 0.97 10.31
N TRP A 58 8.55 2.21 10.01
CA TRP A 58 9.34 3.10 9.15
C TRP A 58 10.69 3.48 9.77
N LYS A 59 10.85 3.37 11.10
CA LYS A 59 12.18 3.52 11.75
C LYS A 59 13.18 2.53 11.18
N VAL A 60 12.77 1.26 11.05
CA VAL A 60 13.64 0.16 10.62
C VAL A 60 14.09 0.40 9.18
N LEU A 61 13.18 0.84 8.32
CA LEU A 61 13.47 1.15 6.91
C LEU A 61 14.37 2.39 6.74
N LEU A 62 14.25 3.37 7.64
CA LEU A 62 15.08 4.58 7.62
C LEU A 62 16.42 4.39 8.32
N HIS A 63 16.58 3.33 9.13
CA HIS A 63 17.79 3.09 9.92
C HIS A 63 19.09 3.14 9.10
N PRO A 64 19.18 2.57 7.88
CA PRO A 64 20.40 2.63 7.06
C PRO A 64 20.75 4.04 6.56
N ILE A 65 19.76 4.95 6.53
CA ILE A 65 19.92 6.32 6.03
C ILE A 65 20.16 7.27 7.20
N LYS A 66 19.30 7.21 8.22
CA LYS A 66 19.41 7.96 9.46
C LYS A 66 18.84 7.13 10.63
N PRO A 67 19.70 6.64 11.55
CA PRO A 67 19.27 5.81 12.68
C PRO A 67 18.34 6.54 13.66
N ASP A 68 18.59 7.83 13.89
CA ASP A 68 17.98 8.60 14.99
C ASP A 68 16.79 9.47 14.55
N THR A 69 15.92 8.95 13.68
CA THR A 69 14.70 9.68 13.30
C THR A 69 13.67 9.67 14.44
N ALA A 70 13.15 10.83 14.83
CA ALA A 70 12.19 10.92 15.92
C ALA A 70 10.84 10.31 15.53
N LEU A 71 10.17 9.64 16.48
CA LEU A 71 8.86 9.01 16.26
C LEU A 71 7.80 10.05 15.88
N ARG A 72 7.84 11.22 16.52
CA ARG A 72 6.94 12.35 16.22
C ARG A 72 7.08 12.80 14.76
N SER A 73 8.31 12.92 14.26
CA SER A 73 8.60 13.30 12.87
C SER A 73 8.05 12.27 11.89
N ARG A 74 8.30 10.98 12.14
CA ARG A 74 7.78 9.86 11.32
C ARG A 74 6.25 9.80 11.32
N PHE A 75 5.64 9.93 12.48
CA PHE A 75 4.18 9.93 12.64
C PHE A 75 3.55 11.14 11.94
N ALA A 76 4.10 12.34 12.10
CA ALA A 76 3.62 13.54 11.42
C ALA A 76 3.70 13.39 9.88
N GLY A 77 4.83 12.88 9.37
CA GLY A 77 4.99 12.62 7.93
C GLY A 77 3.94 11.64 7.39
N ILE A 78 3.72 10.52 8.11
CA ILE A 78 2.68 9.54 7.76
C ILE A 78 1.29 10.18 7.76
N SER A 79 0.93 10.90 8.82
CA SER A 79 -0.37 11.55 8.95
C SER A 79 -0.62 12.57 7.84
N ILE A 80 0.38 13.38 7.47
CA ILE A 80 0.31 14.31 6.33
C ILE A 80 0.08 13.54 5.02
N GLY A 81 0.81 12.45 4.81
CA GLY A 81 0.62 11.61 3.62
C GLY A 81 -0.79 11.03 3.53
N PHE A 82 -1.34 10.52 4.64
CA PHE A 82 -2.71 10.01 4.67
C PHE A 82 -3.75 11.12 4.48
N ALA A 83 -3.54 12.30 5.07
CA ALA A 83 -4.42 13.45 4.85
C ALA A 83 -4.47 13.86 3.37
N ILE A 84 -3.32 13.91 2.70
CA ILE A 84 -3.23 14.22 1.27
C ILE A 84 -3.90 13.13 0.43
N ASN A 85 -3.76 11.86 0.78
CA ASN A 85 -4.45 10.77 0.09
C ASN A 85 -5.98 10.86 0.18
N ASN A 86 -6.52 11.45 1.24
CA ASN A 86 -7.97 11.67 1.37
C ASN A 86 -8.45 12.87 0.55
N LEU A 87 -7.58 13.87 0.31
CA LEU A 87 -7.96 15.10 -0.38
C LEU A 87 -7.70 15.04 -1.90
N ILE A 88 -6.61 14.38 -2.31
CA ILE A 88 -6.15 14.38 -3.70
C ILE A 88 -6.33 13.00 -4.34
N PRO A 89 -7.12 12.89 -5.42
CA PRO A 89 -7.17 11.66 -6.20
C PRO A 89 -5.82 11.43 -6.89
N ALA A 90 -5.37 10.17 -6.98
CA ALA A 90 -4.07 9.70 -7.51
C ALA A 90 -2.99 9.29 -6.47
N ARG A 91 -3.36 9.08 -5.20
CA ARG A 91 -2.48 8.43 -4.18
C ARG A 91 -1.12 9.13 -3.98
N VAL A 92 -1.07 10.44 -4.20
CA VAL A 92 0.16 11.27 -4.12
C VAL A 92 0.68 11.39 -2.66
N GLY A 93 -0.13 11.02 -1.68
CA GLY A 93 0.20 11.10 -0.27
C GLY A 93 1.42 10.28 0.15
N GLU A 94 1.79 9.24 -0.60
CA GLU A 94 3.01 8.49 -0.33
C GLU A 94 4.29 9.29 -0.65
N LEU A 95 4.27 10.04 -1.75
CA LEU A 95 5.34 11.00 -2.07
C LEU A 95 5.34 12.14 -1.05
N ALA A 96 4.15 12.57 -0.63
CA ALA A 96 4.02 13.65 0.33
C ALA A 96 4.57 13.29 1.72
N ARG A 97 4.36 12.06 2.23
CA ARG A 97 5.00 11.65 3.51
C ARG A 97 6.52 11.64 3.40
N ALA A 98 7.05 11.17 2.26
CA ALA A 98 8.49 11.09 2.04
C ALA A 98 9.11 12.49 2.02
N PHE A 99 8.47 13.43 1.32
CA PHE A 99 8.86 14.83 1.26
C PHE A 99 8.70 15.53 2.62
N ALA A 100 7.56 15.35 3.31
CA ALA A 100 7.31 15.96 4.61
C ALA A 100 8.38 15.56 5.64
N LEU A 101 8.82 14.30 5.63
CA LEU A 101 9.89 13.84 6.52
C LEU A 101 11.21 14.61 6.28
N THR A 102 11.57 14.89 5.03
CA THR A 102 12.81 15.64 4.72
C THR A 102 12.80 17.08 5.22
N ARG A 103 11.62 17.63 5.56
CA ARG A 103 11.48 18.98 6.11
C ARG A 103 11.67 19.04 7.63
N VAL A 104 11.50 17.92 8.31
CA VAL A 104 11.57 17.83 9.79
C VAL A 104 12.76 16.99 10.26
N GLU A 105 13.37 16.19 9.39
CA GLU A 105 14.55 15.39 9.67
C GLU A 105 15.59 15.56 8.54
N PRO A 106 16.91 15.56 8.86
CA PRO A 106 17.99 15.57 7.88
C PRO A 106 18.11 14.21 7.17
N VAL A 107 17.10 13.86 6.38
CA VAL A 107 17.04 12.68 5.52
C VAL A 107 16.94 13.18 4.08
N THR A 108 17.70 12.57 3.16
CA THR A 108 17.63 12.92 1.74
C THR A 108 16.30 12.46 1.14
N LEU A 109 15.77 13.21 0.17
CA LEU A 109 14.52 12.83 -0.51
C LEU A 109 14.66 11.48 -1.21
N SER A 110 15.78 11.23 -1.87
CA SER A 110 16.08 9.94 -2.52
C SER A 110 16.10 8.78 -1.52
N GLY A 111 16.68 8.97 -0.33
CA GLY A 111 16.67 7.94 0.72
C GLY A 111 15.25 7.68 1.25
N SER A 112 14.50 8.75 1.53
CA SER A 112 13.11 8.65 2.00
C SER A 112 12.21 7.94 0.98
N LEU A 113 12.32 8.28 -0.32
CA LEU A 113 11.61 7.61 -1.40
C LEU A 113 12.08 6.16 -1.62
N GLY A 114 13.38 5.90 -1.52
CA GLY A 114 13.93 4.55 -1.59
C GLY A 114 13.36 3.65 -0.49
N SER A 115 13.26 4.17 0.74
CA SER A 115 12.64 3.47 1.86
C SER A 115 11.16 3.12 1.60
N LEU A 116 10.44 3.99 0.89
CA LEU A 116 9.05 3.75 0.50
C LEU A 116 8.95 2.64 -0.54
N VAL A 117 9.84 2.61 -1.54
CA VAL A 117 9.86 1.52 -2.54
C VAL A 117 10.06 0.18 -1.84
N VAL A 118 11.04 0.08 -0.93
CA VAL A 118 11.27 -1.14 -0.14
C VAL A 118 10.03 -1.49 0.70
N GLU A 119 9.41 -0.51 1.35
CA GLU A 119 8.16 -0.70 2.10
C GLU A 119 7.07 -1.32 1.21
N ARG A 120 6.86 -0.76 0.01
CA ARG A 120 5.83 -1.21 -0.93
C ARG A 120 6.11 -2.61 -1.43
N SER A 121 7.35 -2.93 -1.77
CA SER A 121 7.71 -4.27 -2.25
C SER A 121 7.52 -5.33 -1.16
N LEU A 122 7.87 -5.02 0.09
CA LEU A 122 7.58 -5.88 1.24
C LEU A 122 6.07 -6.06 1.44
N ASP A 123 5.30 -4.97 1.41
CA ASP A 123 3.84 -5.02 1.56
C ASP A 123 3.19 -5.85 0.44
N SER A 124 3.65 -5.71 -0.81
CA SER A 124 3.18 -6.54 -1.93
C SER A 124 3.41 -8.02 -1.69
N ILE A 125 4.58 -8.43 -1.19
CA ILE A 125 4.85 -9.84 -0.91
C ILE A 125 3.99 -10.38 0.20
N VAL A 126 3.86 -9.63 1.30
CA VAL A 126 3.04 -10.06 2.42
C VAL A 126 1.60 -10.24 1.95
N LEU A 127 1.04 -9.27 1.21
CA LEU A 127 -0.31 -9.35 0.68
C LEU A 127 -0.48 -10.51 -0.32
N THR A 128 0.45 -10.69 -1.25
CA THR A 128 0.36 -11.79 -2.20
C THR A 128 0.52 -13.15 -1.53
N THR A 129 1.38 -13.27 -0.53
CA THR A 129 1.53 -14.50 0.26
C THR A 129 0.26 -14.80 1.06
N LEU A 130 -0.30 -13.79 1.74
CA LEU A 130 -1.56 -13.92 2.48
C LEU A 130 -2.75 -14.25 1.57
N PHE A 131 -2.70 -13.85 0.29
CA PHE A 131 -3.73 -14.20 -0.68
C PHE A 131 -3.55 -15.62 -1.24
N LEU A 132 -2.33 -16.00 -1.62
CA LEU A 132 -2.07 -17.27 -2.32
C LEU A 132 -1.98 -18.47 -1.39
N VAL A 133 -1.40 -18.32 -0.21
CA VAL A 133 -1.22 -19.45 0.72
C VAL A 133 -2.57 -20.10 1.07
N PRO A 134 -3.63 -19.35 1.45
CA PRO A 134 -4.95 -19.93 1.67
C PRO A 134 -5.53 -20.56 0.40
N LEU A 135 -5.30 -19.96 -0.77
CA LEU A 135 -5.83 -20.45 -2.04
C LEU A 135 -5.25 -21.81 -2.44
N MET A 136 -4.02 -22.13 -2.02
CA MET A 136 -3.38 -23.43 -2.23
C MET A 136 -3.85 -24.50 -1.24
N LEU A 137 -4.61 -24.15 -0.20
CA LEU A 137 -5.13 -25.12 0.75
C LEU A 137 -6.31 -25.88 0.12
N PRO A 138 -6.32 -27.23 0.17
CA PRO A 138 -7.41 -28.03 -0.39
C PRO A 138 -8.79 -27.70 0.18
N SER A 139 -8.83 -27.13 1.40
CA SER A 139 -10.05 -26.74 2.10
C SER A 139 -10.61 -25.37 1.68
N PHE A 140 -9.95 -24.62 0.80
CA PHE A 140 -10.38 -23.27 0.44
C PHE A 140 -11.50 -23.30 -0.62
N PRO A 141 -12.70 -22.75 -0.32
CA PRO A 141 -13.82 -22.79 -1.24
C PRO A 141 -13.49 -22.09 -2.56
N GLY A 142 -13.66 -22.78 -3.69
CA GLY A 142 -13.41 -22.23 -5.02
C GLY A 142 -11.94 -22.23 -5.47
N ALA A 143 -11.02 -22.81 -4.70
CA ALA A 143 -9.61 -22.95 -5.07
C ALA A 143 -9.41 -23.69 -6.40
N GLU A 144 -10.14 -24.80 -6.62
CA GLU A 144 -10.03 -25.59 -7.85
C GLU A 144 -10.48 -24.81 -9.10
N GLY A 145 -11.47 -23.91 -8.95
CA GLY A 145 -11.95 -23.04 -10.03
C GLY A 145 -11.06 -21.82 -10.29
N LEU A 146 -10.42 -21.28 -9.24
CA LEU A 146 -9.52 -20.12 -9.35
C LEU A 146 -8.11 -20.50 -9.79
N LEU A 147 -7.61 -21.67 -9.37
CA LEU A 147 -6.29 -22.19 -9.71
C LEU A 147 -6.29 -23.06 -10.97
N GLY A 148 -7.47 -23.49 -11.42
CA GLY A 148 -7.66 -24.18 -12.68
C GLY A 148 -7.60 -23.25 -13.89
N GLY A 149 -7.13 -23.78 -15.02
CA GLY A 149 -7.17 -23.09 -16.32
C GLY A 149 -6.19 -21.93 -16.48
N ALA A 150 -6.39 -21.12 -17.52
CA ALA A 150 -5.50 -20.03 -17.90
C ALA A 150 -5.41 -18.90 -16.86
N PHE A 151 -6.46 -18.72 -16.04
CA PHE A 151 -6.48 -17.71 -14.99
C PHE A 151 -5.59 -18.09 -13.81
N GLY A 152 -5.67 -19.36 -13.37
CA GLY A 152 -4.80 -19.88 -12.31
C GLY A 152 -3.32 -19.86 -12.68
N THR A 153 -2.97 -20.24 -13.92
CA THR A 153 -1.58 -20.15 -14.39
C THR A 153 -1.09 -18.70 -14.46
N ALA A 154 -1.91 -17.76 -14.93
CA ALA A 154 -1.57 -16.34 -14.93
C ALA A 154 -1.33 -15.79 -13.51
N LEU A 155 -2.14 -16.20 -12.53
CA LEU A 155 -1.94 -15.84 -11.12
C LEU A 155 -0.60 -16.35 -10.57
N VAL A 156 -0.27 -17.63 -10.83
CA VAL A 156 1.00 -18.23 -10.39
C VAL A 156 2.20 -17.53 -11.04
N TRP A 157 2.16 -17.26 -12.35
CA TRP A 157 3.26 -16.56 -13.03
C TRP A 157 3.41 -15.12 -12.57
N THR A 158 2.30 -14.42 -12.31
CA THR A 158 2.33 -13.07 -11.72
C THR A 158 3.01 -13.10 -10.36
N PHE A 159 2.74 -14.11 -9.55
CA PHE A 159 3.40 -14.28 -8.26
C PHE A 159 4.90 -14.54 -8.39
N VAL A 160 5.29 -15.49 -9.24
CA VAL A 160 6.71 -15.80 -9.51
C VAL A 160 7.45 -14.53 -9.96
N LEU A 161 6.85 -13.74 -10.86
CA LEU A 161 7.42 -12.47 -11.31
C LEU A 161 7.62 -11.48 -10.16
N LEU A 162 6.61 -11.29 -9.29
CA LEU A 162 6.71 -10.40 -8.13
C LEU A 162 7.82 -10.83 -7.16
N VAL A 163 7.94 -12.14 -6.90
CA VAL A 163 8.99 -12.70 -6.05
C VAL A 163 10.37 -12.47 -6.67
N VAL A 164 10.54 -12.71 -7.98
CA VAL A 164 11.80 -12.48 -8.69
C VAL A 164 12.19 -11.00 -8.68
N LEU A 165 11.26 -10.09 -8.98
CA LEU A 165 11.49 -8.65 -8.93
C LEU A 165 11.92 -8.19 -7.54
N PHE A 166 11.31 -8.74 -6.50
CA PHE A 166 11.69 -8.44 -5.13
C PHE A 166 13.07 -9.00 -4.76
N MET A 167 13.39 -10.24 -5.13
CA MET A 167 14.72 -10.79 -4.89
C MET A 167 15.80 -9.97 -5.62
N GLY A 168 15.49 -9.47 -6.82
CA GLY A 168 16.32 -8.49 -7.54
C GLY A 168 16.47 -7.16 -6.80
N LEU A 169 15.38 -6.62 -6.23
CA LEU A 169 15.43 -5.40 -5.43
C LEU A 169 16.23 -5.59 -4.13
N LEU A 170 16.03 -6.71 -3.43
CA LEU A 170 16.75 -7.05 -2.20
C LEU A 170 18.23 -7.23 -2.45
N THR A 171 18.61 -7.93 -3.52
CA THR A 171 20.03 -8.09 -3.88
C THR A 171 20.66 -6.75 -4.22
N LEU A 172 19.95 -5.85 -4.90
CA LEU A 172 20.39 -4.47 -5.14
C LEU A 172 20.56 -3.67 -3.85
N LEU A 173 19.64 -3.84 -2.89
CA LEU A 173 19.65 -3.12 -1.62
C LEU A 173 20.73 -3.61 -0.65
N ILE A 174 20.95 -4.92 -0.58
CA ILE A 174 21.92 -5.57 0.33
C ILE A 174 23.34 -5.47 -0.25
N PHE A 175 23.50 -5.52 -1.57
CA PHE A 175 24.79 -5.50 -2.26
C PHE A 175 24.87 -4.36 -3.29
N PRO A 176 24.85 -3.08 -2.87
CA PRO A 176 24.97 -1.96 -3.80
C PRO A 176 26.34 -1.94 -4.52
N GLY A 177 27.41 -2.39 -3.86
CA GLY A 177 28.78 -2.36 -4.38
C GLY A 177 29.05 -3.17 -5.66
N PRO A 178 28.75 -4.49 -5.74
CA PRO A 178 29.00 -5.27 -6.95
C PRO A 178 28.16 -4.82 -8.16
N LEU A 179 26.94 -4.30 -7.95
CA LEU A 179 26.07 -3.85 -9.04
C LEU A 179 26.45 -2.47 -9.57
N VAL A 180 26.82 -1.52 -8.70
CA VAL A 180 27.39 -0.23 -9.15
C VAL A 180 28.66 -0.48 -9.97
N ARG A 181 29.52 -1.40 -9.52
CA ARG A 181 30.72 -1.82 -10.27
C ARG A 181 30.43 -2.55 -11.58
N LEU A 182 29.28 -3.22 -11.71
CA LEU A 182 28.86 -3.87 -12.96
C LEU A 182 28.28 -2.84 -13.95
N ALA A 183 27.51 -1.88 -13.44
CA ALA A 183 26.97 -0.76 -14.22
C ALA A 183 28.10 0.16 -14.73
N GLU A 184 29.11 0.45 -13.89
CA GLU A 184 30.33 1.18 -14.27
C GLU A 184 31.23 0.43 -15.27
N ARG A 185 31.05 -0.90 -15.44
CA ARG A 185 31.78 -1.70 -16.44
C ARG A 185 31.04 -1.84 -17.77
N LEU A 186 29.75 -1.55 -17.78
CA LEU A 186 28.88 -1.66 -18.97
C LEU A 186 28.58 -0.30 -19.61
N LEU A 187 28.81 0.80 -18.88
CA LEU A 187 28.88 2.18 -19.36
C LEU A 187 30.32 2.52 -19.73
#